data_AF-A0A7C3GLE7-F1
#
_entry.id   AF-A0A7C3GLE7-F1
#
_cell.length_a   1.000
_cell.length_b   1.000
_cell.length_c   1.000
_cell.angle_alpha   90.00
_cell.angle_beta   90.00
_cell.angle_gamma   90.00
#
_symmetry.space_group_name_H-M   'P 1'
#
loop_
_entity.id
_entity.type
_entity.pdbx_description
1 polymer ?
#
loop_
_entity_poly.entity_id
_entity_poly.type
_entity_poly.pdbx_seq_one_letter_code
_entity_poly.pdbx_strand_id
1 'polypeptide(L)'
;MNVTVTYGTDERTIAVEPETTLGEAIIATGLPLEQPCAGRGTCHKCKVIAQGALSPLDEKELAGLTAAEQAADYRLACRARVRGDVDVTLAPIVVYSNKMFRACDDYKRPDAPLGLAVDLGSTTVAAFVTTLDTGSVCLGAAALNQQTAFGADVISRLAAARQGPETARRLSMLALSSIVQAVDALKLPRRVRQRIEKVTIVGNCAMHHLLLQLPVDTLAELPFQPYSTAAVRDGHELFGDTFPAGARVALPPLIGGFVGSDALACLIYYGFDRAEAPMAAIDLGTNGEVMVTDGERILVASTAAGPAFEGVNISCGSRAVDGAIIGVRADETEGSLTLTTIGDQPPVGLTGSGLLDLICELRRVGVIERSGRMVQDHPVFGHRLSKDANGVRRFLITDRGVDLRGAESLEDAKPVSLYLSQHDVRELQKAKGAIRAATEILMAQLGLQASDLTRLILTGSFGSQLNVEAVLGLGMIPPVDPAIVEPSANGAGFGAALMLDDDEFARGERIAAAAEQVDLDLDADFNMRYVASMEFPGRGQAADHP
;
A
#
# COMPACT_ATOMS: atom_id res chain seq x y z
N MET A 1 -4.28 4.12 -37.34
CA MET A 1 -3.21 3.66 -36.43
C MET A 1 -3.88 3.27 -35.13
N ASN A 2 -3.48 2.18 -34.50
CA ASN A 2 -4.12 1.70 -33.28
C ASN A 2 -3.39 2.28 -32.07
N VAL A 3 -4.13 2.88 -31.14
CA VAL A 3 -3.63 3.28 -29.83
C VAL A 3 -4.32 2.42 -28.79
N THR A 4 -3.57 1.52 -28.16
CA THR A 4 -4.00 0.74 -27.00
C THR A 4 -3.73 1.57 -25.75
N VAL A 5 -4.72 1.76 -24.89
CA VAL A 5 -4.58 2.52 -23.65
C VAL A 5 -4.99 1.64 -22.47
N THR A 6 -4.03 1.35 -21.59
CA THR A 6 -4.22 0.54 -20.38
C THR A 6 -4.24 1.45 -19.14
N TYR A 7 -5.26 1.32 -18.30
CA TYR A 7 -5.44 2.03 -17.04
C TYR A 7 -5.86 1.07 -15.93
N GLY A 8 -4.90 0.62 -15.12
CA GLY A 8 -5.12 -0.47 -14.17
C GLY A 8 -5.44 -1.78 -14.91
N THR A 9 -6.68 -2.26 -14.80
CA THR A 9 -7.19 -3.45 -15.51
C THR A 9 -8.12 -3.12 -16.68
N ASP A 10 -8.37 -1.84 -16.97
CA ASP A 10 -9.17 -1.39 -18.12
C ASP A 10 -8.23 -1.19 -19.32
N GLU A 11 -8.50 -1.87 -20.43
CA GLU A 11 -7.72 -1.76 -21.66
C GLU A 11 -8.66 -1.38 -22.81
N ARG A 12 -8.32 -0.30 -23.52
CA ARG A 12 -9.14 0.25 -24.60
C ARG A 12 -8.28 0.55 -25.82
N THR A 13 -8.58 -0.10 -26.94
CA THR A 13 -7.95 0.20 -28.23
C THR A 13 -8.86 1.10 -29.06
N ILE A 14 -8.30 2.17 -29.63
CA ILE A 14 -8.98 3.01 -30.62
C ILE A 14 -8.14 3.16 -31.88
N ALA A 15 -8.81 3.41 -33.01
CA ALA A 15 -8.16 3.80 -34.25
C ALA A 15 -8.08 5.34 -34.33
N VAL A 16 -6.88 5.87 -34.58
CA VAL A 16 -6.62 7.31 -34.79
C VAL A 16 -5.94 7.58 -36.13
N GLU A 17 -6.06 8.82 -36.58
CA GLU A 17 -5.37 9.34 -37.76
C GLU A 17 -3.87 9.56 -37.50
N PRO A 18 -3.03 9.59 -38.54
CA PRO A 18 -1.62 9.93 -38.41
C PRO A 18 -1.41 11.32 -37.80
N GLU A 19 -0.36 11.45 -37.00
CA GLU A 19 0.04 12.68 -36.30
C GLU A 19 -0.98 13.21 -35.24
N THR A 20 -2.08 12.50 -34.96
CA THR A 20 -2.93 12.76 -33.78
C THR A 20 -2.08 12.78 -32.51
N THR A 21 -2.35 13.71 -31.58
CA THR A 21 -1.61 13.73 -30.31
C THR A 21 -2.04 12.56 -29.43
N LEU A 22 -1.10 12.01 -28.68
CA LEU A 22 -1.39 10.90 -27.77
C LEU A 22 -2.47 11.29 -26.75
N GLY A 23 -2.50 12.55 -26.33
CA GLY A 23 -3.49 13.10 -25.42
C GLY A 23 -4.90 13.14 -25.99
N GLU A 24 -5.07 13.49 -27.27
CA GLU A 24 -6.36 13.39 -27.96
C GLU A 24 -6.81 11.93 -28.08
N ALA A 25 -5.88 11.03 -28.40
CA ALA A 25 -6.16 9.59 -28.46
C ALA A 25 -6.62 9.03 -27.10
N ILE A 26 -5.90 9.33 -26.02
CA ILE A 26 -6.27 8.92 -24.66
C ILE A 26 -7.66 9.46 -24.28
N ILE A 27 -7.92 10.75 -24.48
CA ILE A 27 -9.22 11.37 -24.15
C ILE A 27 -10.35 10.69 -24.94
N ALA A 28 -10.13 10.32 -26.20
CA ALA A 28 -11.11 9.60 -27.02
C ALA A 28 -11.42 8.17 -26.54
N THR A 29 -10.58 7.57 -25.69
CA THR A 29 -10.90 6.29 -25.02
C THR A 29 -11.87 6.44 -23.84
N GLY A 30 -12.07 7.67 -23.34
CA GLY A 30 -12.80 7.95 -22.10
C GLY A 30 -12.04 7.59 -20.82
N LEU A 31 -10.71 7.38 -20.90
CA LEU A 31 -9.84 7.17 -19.75
C LEU A 31 -9.22 8.51 -19.27
N PRO A 32 -8.92 8.66 -17.97
CA PRO A 32 -8.55 9.96 -17.38
C PRO A 32 -7.15 10.43 -17.79
N LEU A 33 -7.02 11.73 -18.09
CA LEU A 33 -5.73 12.37 -18.41
C LEU A 33 -5.69 13.84 -17.95
N GLU A 34 -4.71 14.22 -17.12
CA GLU A 34 -4.53 15.62 -16.71
C GLU A 34 -3.93 16.49 -17.83
N GLN A 35 -4.70 17.46 -18.33
CA GLN A 35 -4.20 18.50 -19.25
C GLN A 35 -4.55 19.96 -18.82
N PRO A 36 -4.21 20.42 -17.61
CA PRO A 36 -4.58 21.77 -17.15
C PRO A 36 -3.94 22.92 -17.95
N CYS A 37 -2.93 22.65 -18.77
CA CYS A 37 -2.39 23.64 -19.72
C CYS A 37 -3.06 23.64 -21.10
N ALA A 38 -4.13 22.86 -21.31
CA ALA A 38 -4.84 22.69 -22.59
C ALA A 38 -3.89 22.43 -23.78
N GLY A 39 -3.19 21.30 -23.75
CA GLY A 39 -2.29 20.90 -24.84
C GLY A 39 -0.93 21.62 -24.93
N ARG A 40 -0.72 22.74 -24.20
CA ARG A 40 0.44 23.64 -24.40
C ARG A 40 1.80 23.06 -24.00
N GLY A 41 1.83 21.97 -23.24
CA GLY A 41 3.05 21.31 -22.77
C GLY A 41 3.82 22.06 -21.68
N THR A 42 3.23 23.08 -21.04
CA THR A 42 3.94 23.95 -20.07
C THR A 42 3.72 23.58 -18.60
N CYS A 43 2.80 22.66 -18.31
CA CYS A 43 2.53 22.20 -16.94
C CYS A 43 3.18 20.85 -16.59
N HIS A 44 3.68 20.13 -17.59
CA HIS A 44 4.29 18.79 -17.49
C HIS A 44 3.44 17.74 -16.74
N LYS A 45 2.11 17.91 -16.68
CA LYS A 45 1.20 16.97 -15.99
C LYS A 45 0.61 15.87 -16.86
N CYS A 46 0.64 16.04 -18.18
CA CYS A 46 0.09 15.07 -19.13
C CYS A 46 1.03 13.86 -19.34
N LYS A 47 1.77 13.44 -18.29
CA LYS A 47 2.80 12.39 -18.33
C LYS A 47 2.15 11.01 -18.41
N VAL A 48 2.54 10.23 -19.40
CA VAL A 48 2.08 8.85 -19.62
C VAL A 48 3.25 8.00 -20.09
N ILE A 49 3.26 6.70 -19.82
CA ILE A 49 4.23 5.77 -20.42
C ILE A 49 3.68 5.39 -21.79
N ALA A 50 4.46 5.50 -22.86
CA ALA A 50 3.98 5.14 -24.19
C ALA A 50 5.09 4.60 -25.09
N GLN A 51 4.87 3.40 -25.64
CA GLN A 51 5.80 2.65 -26.47
C GLN A 51 5.20 2.42 -27.86
N GLY A 52 6.06 2.17 -28.86
CA GLY A 52 5.65 1.98 -30.26
C GLY A 52 5.98 3.20 -31.14
N ALA A 53 5.25 3.35 -32.23
CA ALA A 53 5.60 4.30 -33.29
C ALA A 53 5.11 5.73 -32.97
N LEU A 54 5.94 6.47 -32.22
CA LEU A 54 5.71 7.87 -31.84
C LEU A 54 6.66 8.86 -32.55
N SER A 55 6.32 10.14 -32.52
CA SER A 55 7.26 11.22 -32.81
C SER A 55 8.46 11.20 -31.85
N PRO A 56 9.66 11.69 -32.25
CA PRO A 56 10.74 11.99 -31.32
C PRO A 56 10.28 12.92 -30.18
N LEU A 57 11.03 12.95 -29.07
CA LEU A 57 10.82 13.91 -27.98
C LEU A 57 11.02 15.34 -28.50
N ASP A 58 10.08 16.23 -28.22
CA ASP A 58 10.22 17.66 -28.54
C ASP A 58 10.90 18.46 -27.42
N GLU A 59 11.21 19.74 -27.67
CA GLU A 59 11.88 20.63 -26.71
C GLU A 59 11.13 20.74 -25.35
N LYS A 60 9.80 20.59 -25.34
CA LYS A 60 8.98 20.66 -24.12
C LYS A 60 8.93 19.32 -23.39
N GLU A 61 8.97 18.21 -24.11
CA GLU A 61 9.18 16.90 -23.51
C GLU A 61 10.55 16.82 -22.85
N LEU A 62 11.62 17.23 -23.56
CA LEU A 62 12.99 17.26 -23.03
C LEU A 62 13.16 18.21 -21.83
N ALA A 63 12.39 19.30 -21.76
CA ALA A 63 12.41 20.23 -20.62
C ALA A 63 11.46 19.83 -19.47
N GLY A 64 10.54 18.88 -19.70
CA GLY A 64 9.47 18.51 -18.76
C GLY A 64 9.55 17.09 -18.20
N LEU A 65 10.40 16.25 -18.78
CA LEU A 65 10.66 14.87 -18.36
C LEU A 65 12.08 14.77 -17.82
N THR A 66 12.25 14.20 -16.63
CA THR A 66 13.59 13.87 -16.10
C THR A 66 14.29 12.86 -16.98
N ALA A 67 15.62 12.72 -16.83
CA ALA A 67 16.35 11.66 -17.53
C ALA A 67 15.79 10.27 -17.20
N ALA A 68 15.29 10.10 -15.96
CA ALA A 68 14.67 8.88 -15.50
C ALA A 68 13.34 8.57 -16.21
N GLU A 69 12.47 9.58 -16.35
CA GLU A 69 11.19 9.46 -17.04
C GLU A 69 11.39 9.15 -18.52
N GLN A 70 12.30 9.87 -19.19
CA GLN A 70 12.64 9.61 -20.60
C GLN A 70 13.11 8.16 -20.82
N ALA A 71 13.91 7.62 -19.89
CA ALA A 71 14.44 6.26 -19.96
C ALA A 71 13.42 5.15 -19.57
N ALA A 72 12.22 5.53 -19.12
CA ALA A 72 11.07 4.65 -18.85
C ALA A 72 9.94 4.81 -19.89
N ASP A 73 10.24 5.42 -21.04
CA ASP A 73 9.30 5.73 -22.12
C ASP A 73 8.15 6.66 -21.70
N TYR A 74 8.38 7.53 -20.71
CA TYR A 74 7.43 8.61 -20.45
C TYR A 74 7.41 9.62 -21.59
N ARG A 75 6.19 10.05 -21.92
CA ARG A 75 5.86 11.07 -22.91
C ARG A 75 4.99 12.12 -22.26
N LEU A 76 5.08 13.35 -22.74
CA LEU A 76 3.99 14.29 -22.52
C LEU A 76 2.92 13.96 -23.56
N ALA A 77 1.82 13.34 -23.15
CA ALA A 77 0.73 12.94 -24.04
C ALA A 77 0.22 14.09 -24.91
N CYS A 78 0.23 15.30 -24.34
CA CYS A 78 -0.14 16.53 -25.01
C CYS A 78 0.88 17.07 -26.05
N ARG A 79 2.02 16.39 -26.25
CA ARG A 79 3.10 16.73 -27.20
C ARG A 79 3.42 15.58 -28.16
N ALA A 80 3.51 14.36 -27.66
CA ALA A 80 3.80 13.17 -28.46
C ALA A 80 2.73 12.92 -29.53
N ARG A 81 3.16 12.60 -30.75
CA ARG A 81 2.27 12.32 -31.89
C ARG A 81 2.37 10.87 -32.35
N VAL A 82 1.23 10.29 -32.71
CA VAL A 82 1.10 8.90 -33.17
C VAL A 82 1.53 8.78 -34.64
N ARG A 83 2.44 7.84 -34.93
CA ARG A 83 3.03 7.59 -36.27
C ARG A 83 2.90 6.15 -36.76
N GLY A 84 2.34 5.29 -35.94
CA GLY A 84 1.99 3.89 -36.21
C GLY A 84 1.25 3.37 -34.99
N ASP A 85 1.29 2.07 -34.76
CA ASP A 85 0.63 1.50 -33.58
C ASP A 85 1.42 1.81 -32.30
N VAL A 86 0.71 2.10 -31.21
CA VAL A 86 1.25 2.63 -29.95
C VAL A 86 0.50 2.03 -28.77
N ASP A 87 1.24 1.54 -27.77
CA ASP A 87 0.70 1.09 -26.49
C ASP A 87 1.00 2.13 -25.40
N VAL A 88 -0.02 2.51 -24.64
CA VAL A 88 0.02 3.56 -23.62
C VAL A 88 -0.39 2.99 -22.27
N THR A 89 0.45 3.18 -21.26
CA THR A 89 0.07 2.90 -19.87
C THR A 89 -0.19 4.21 -19.14
N LEU A 90 -1.43 4.39 -18.70
CA LEU A 90 -1.85 5.51 -17.88
C LEU A 90 -1.62 5.20 -16.40
N ALA A 91 -0.78 6.01 -15.77
CA ALA A 91 -0.59 6.01 -14.32
C ALA A 91 -1.87 6.49 -13.61
N PRO A 92 -2.50 5.69 -12.73
CA PRO A 92 -3.56 6.20 -11.88
C PRO A 92 -2.97 7.10 -10.80
N ILE A 93 -3.10 8.41 -10.97
CA ILE A 93 -2.72 9.41 -9.97
C ILE A 93 -3.77 9.39 -8.85
N VAL A 94 -3.67 8.38 -7.98
CA VAL A 94 -4.45 8.32 -6.74
C VAL A 94 -3.77 9.23 -5.72
N VAL A 95 -4.21 10.48 -5.65
CA VAL A 95 -3.81 11.39 -4.57
C VAL A 95 -4.47 10.93 -3.28
N TYR A 96 -3.74 10.22 -2.43
CA TYR A 96 -4.20 9.99 -1.06
C TYR A 96 -4.23 11.32 -0.31
N SER A 97 -5.44 11.82 -0.09
CA SER A 97 -5.72 12.83 0.93
C SER A 97 -5.75 12.16 2.30
N ASN A 98 -4.58 11.77 2.82
CA ASN A 98 -4.44 11.42 4.23
C ASN A 98 -4.61 12.70 5.06
N LYS A 99 -5.87 13.04 5.39
CA LYS A 99 -6.31 14.22 6.17
C LYS A 99 -5.84 14.23 7.63
N MET A 100 -4.80 13.45 7.97
CA MET A 100 -4.38 13.18 9.37
C MET A 100 -3.05 13.84 9.75
N PHE A 101 -2.28 14.38 8.81
CA PHE A 101 -1.13 15.19 9.17
C PHE A 101 -1.60 16.50 9.80
N ARG A 102 -1.00 16.86 10.94
CA ARG A 102 -1.15 18.20 11.52
C ARG A 102 -0.33 19.18 10.69
N ALA A 103 -0.81 19.45 9.47
CA ALA A 103 -0.10 20.20 8.46
C ALA A 103 0.38 21.55 9.02
N CYS A 104 1.67 21.65 9.30
CA CYS A 104 2.27 22.89 9.76
C CYS A 104 2.83 23.65 8.57
N ASP A 105 2.73 24.98 8.64
CA ASP A 105 3.22 25.86 7.60
C ASP A 105 4.73 26.17 7.75
N ASP A 106 5.45 25.42 8.59
CA ASP A 106 6.88 25.65 8.83
C ASP A 106 7.73 25.46 7.57
N TYR A 107 7.32 24.57 6.67
CA TYR A 107 7.93 24.45 5.33
C TYR A 107 7.82 25.74 4.49
N LYS A 108 6.98 26.71 4.85
CA LYS A 108 6.89 28.03 4.20
C LYS A 108 7.88 29.05 4.77
N ARG A 109 8.51 28.79 5.92
CA ARG A 109 9.60 29.63 6.48
C ARG A 109 10.74 29.71 5.45
N PRO A 110 11.25 30.89 5.05
CA PRO A 110 12.21 31.01 3.96
C PRO A 110 13.50 30.20 4.14
N ASP A 111 14.02 30.18 5.36
CA ASP A 111 15.34 29.63 5.70
C ASP A 111 15.26 28.29 6.47
N ALA A 112 14.08 27.65 6.52
CA ALA A 112 13.96 26.34 7.15
C ALA A 112 14.56 25.25 6.25
N PRO A 113 15.58 24.49 6.71
CA PRO A 113 16.15 23.38 5.95
C PRO A 113 15.12 22.26 5.85
N LEU A 114 14.94 21.68 4.65
CA LEU A 114 13.94 20.64 4.43
C LEU A 114 14.55 19.27 4.15
N GLY A 115 13.89 18.25 4.64
CA GLY A 115 14.10 16.86 4.26
C GLY A 115 12.86 16.26 3.59
N LEU A 116 13.09 15.17 2.87
CA LEU A 116 12.06 14.40 2.18
C LEU A 116 12.16 12.93 2.58
N ALA A 117 11.21 12.44 3.37
CA ALA A 117 11.08 11.01 3.62
C ALA A 117 10.18 10.38 2.56
N VAL A 118 10.56 9.20 2.09
CA VAL A 118 9.85 8.44 1.05
C VAL A 118 9.67 7.01 1.53
N ASP A 119 8.43 6.55 1.50
CA ASP A 119 8.03 5.18 1.76
C ASP A 119 7.65 4.53 0.42
N LEU A 120 8.52 3.68 -0.10
CA LEU A 120 8.38 2.97 -1.38
C LEU A 120 7.70 1.62 -1.15
N GLY A 121 6.39 1.64 -0.94
CA GLY A 121 5.57 0.45 -0.85
C GLY A 121 5.32 -0.25 -2.20
N SER A 122 4.87 -1.51 -2.12
CA SER A 122 4.48 -2.33 -3.27
C SER A 122 3.32 -1.73 -4.07
N THR A 123 2.25 -1.29 -3.40
CA THR A 123 1.05 -0.70 -4.05
C THR A 123 1.12 0.82 -4.14
N THR A 124 1.64 1.46 -3.09
CA THR A 124 1.57 2.91 -2.86
C THR A 124 2.95 3.44 -2.51
N VAL A 125 3.30 4.61 -3.03
CA VAL A 125 4.51 5.35 -2.68
C VAL A 125 4.11 6.63 -1.97
N ALA A 126 4.52 6.80 -0.72
CA ALA A 126 4.24 7.98 0.08
C ALA A 126 5.49 8.87 0.19
N ALA A 127 5.28 10.18 0.25
CA ALA A 127 6.31 11.20 0.35
C ALA A 127 5.94 12.22 1.43
N PHE A 128 6.90 12.58 2.28
CA PHE A 128 6.71 13.45 3.44
C PHE A 128 7.77 14.55 3.49
N VAL A 129 7.34 15.80 3.57
CA VAL A 129 8.21 16.96 3.78
C VAL A 129 8.38 17.17 5.28
N THR A 130 9.63 17.23 5.72
CA THR A 130 10.01 17.43 7.12
C THR A 130 10.91 18.65 7.25
N THR A 131 10.75 19.47 8.29
CA THR A 131 11.72 20.51 8.63
C THR A 131 12.86 19.92 9.46
N LEU A 132 14.11 20.05 8.98
CA LEU A 132 15.28 19.42 9.62
C LEU A 132 15.69 20.12 10.93
N ASP A 133 15.26 21.36 11.17
CA ASP A 133 15.54 22.08 12.42
C ASP A 133 14.61 21.70 13.58
N THR A 134 13.43 21.13 13.29
CA THR A 134 12.43 20.73 14.31
C THR A 134 12.01 19.26 14.23
N GLY A 135 12.48 18.50 13.23
CA GLY A 135 12.04 17.12 12.96
C GLY A 135 10.56 16.97 12.62
N SER A 136 9.85 18.07 12.31
CA SER A 136 8.39 18.07 12.18
C SER A 136 7.95 17.75 10.74
N VAL A 137 7.11 16.73 10.58
CA VAL A 137 6.48 16.41 9.28
C VAL A 137 5.42 17.45 8.95
N CYS A 138 5.70 18.31 7.98
CA CYS A 138 4.85 19.43 7.58
C CYS A 138 3.74 19.04 6.60
N LEU A 139 4.04 18.11 5.68
CA LEU A 139 3.17 17.78 4.55
C LEU A 139 3.40 16.33 4.11
N GLY A 140 2.33 15.63 3.75
CA GLY A 140 2.39 14.30 3.16
C GLY A 140 1.52 14.17 1.91
N ALA A 141 1.95 13.35 0.96
CA ALA A 141 1.17 12.93 -0.20
C ALA A 141 1.56 11.49 -0.58
N ALA A 142 0.76 10.84 -1.43
CA ALA A 142 1.13 9.56 -2.01
C ALA A 142 0.63 9.43 -3.45
N ALA A 143 1.22 8.49 -4.19
CA ALA A 143 0.84 8.06 -5.53
C ALA A 143 0.85 6.52 -5.61
N LEU A 144 0.29 5.92 -6.66
CA LEU A 144 0.44 4.48 -6.89
C LEU A 144 1.85 4.13 -7.39
N ASN A 145 2.34 2.96 -7.00
CA ASN A 145 3.57 2.40 -7.54
C ASN A 145 3.34 1.89 -8.98
N GLN A 146 4.05 2.47 -9.93
CA GLN A 146 3.93 2.20 -11.37
C GLN A 146 4.51 0.84 -11.80
N GLN A 147 5.28 0.17 -10.93
CA GLN A 147 5.69 -1.21 -11.15
C GLN A 147 4.51 -2.21 -11.15
N THR A 148 3.31 -1.78 -10.74
CA THR A 148 2.06 -2.54 -10.91
C THR A 148 1.81 -2.98 -12.35
N ALA A 149 2.35 -2.26 -13.35
CA ALA A 149 2.36 -2.66 -14.76
C ALA A 149 3.08 -4.01 -15.04
N PHE A 150 3.93 -4.47 -14.13
CA PHE A 150 4.67 -5.74 -14.20
C PHE A 150 4.18 -6.80 -13.21
N GLY A 151 3.16 -6.50 -12.40
CA GLY A 151 2.60 -7.43 -11.42
C GLY A 151 1.99 -6.74 -10.21
N ALA A 152 0.86 -7.26 -9.74
CA ALA A 152 0.19 -6.77 -8.54
C ALA A 152 1.07 -6.93 -7.29
N ASP A 153 1.71 -8.09 -7.14
CA ASP A 153 2.56 -8.47 -6.01
C ASP A 153 4.07 -8.30 -6.28
N VAL A 154 4.88 -8.49 -5.22
CA VAL A 154 6.35 -8.36 -5.29
C VAL A 154 7.02 -9.51 -6.04
N ILE A 155 6.51 -10.74 -5.95
CA ILE A 155 7.11 -11.94 -6.56
C ILE A 155 7.04 -11.85 -8.09
N SER A 156 5.90 -11.42 -8.63
CA SER A 156 5.69 -11.16 -10.06
C SER A 156 6.71 -10.14 -10.60
N ARG A 157 7.02 -9.10 -9.83
CA ARG A 157 8.00 -8.06 -10.21
C ARG A 157 9.44 -8.56 -10.12
N LEU A 158 9.78 -9.36 -9.10
CA LEU A 158 11.08 -10.02 -9.01
C LEU A 158 11.28 -10.97 -10.20
N ALA A 159 10.27 -11.78 -10.54
CA ALA A 159 10.28 -12.66 -11.71
C ALA A 159 10.43 -11.89 -13.03
N ALA A 160 9.78 -10.73 -13.17
CA ALA A 160 9.96 -9.85 -14.33
C ALA A 160 11.39 -9.28 -14.42
N ALA A 161 11.98 -8.83 -13.31
CA ALA A 161 13.38 -8.36 -13.28
C ALA A 161 14.38 -9.46 -13.68
N ARG A 162 14.12 -10.73 -13.32
CA ARG A 162 14.93 -11.90 -13.72
C ARG A 162 14.90 -12.21 -15.22
N GLN A 163 13.98 -11.62 -16.00
CA GLN A 163 13.94 -11.81 -17.46
C GLN A 163 15.15 -11.17 -18.18
N GLY A 164 15.76 -10.14 -17.58
CA GLY A 164 17.01 -9.57 -18.08
C GLY A 164 17.27 -8.14 -17.62
N PRO A 165 18.49 -7.61 -17.86
CA PRO A 165 18.92 -6.29 -17.38
C PRO A 165 18.04 -5.13 -17.86
N GLU A 166 17.44 -5.25 -19.05
CA GLU A 166 16.54 -4.23 -19.59
C GLU A 166 15.23 -4.12 -18.80
N THR A 167 14.61 -5.26 -18.44
CA THR A 167 13.40 -5.30 -17.62
C THR A 167 13.69 -4.87 -16.18
N ALA A 168 14.83 -5.28 -15.61
CA ALA A 168 15.28 -4.83 -14.30
C ALA A 168 15.49 -3.30 -14.27
N ARG A 169 16.16 -2.74 -15.29
CA ARG A 169 16.30 -1.28 -15.46
C ARG A 169 14.93 -0.60 -15.56
N ARG A 170 14.00 -1.12 -16.38
CA ARG A 170 12.65 -0.56 -16.53
C ARG A 170 11.88 -0.56 -15.20
N LEU A 171 11.97 -1.62 -14.41
CA LEU A 171 11.37 -1.69 -13.07
C LEU A 171 11.97 -0.68 -12.08
N SER A 172 13.29 -0.46 -12.12
CA SER A 172 13.96 0.60 -11.36
C SER A 172 13.44 1.99 -11.76
N MET A 173 13.36 2.27 -13.06
CA MET A 173 12.84 3.56 -13.54
C MET A 173 11.39 3.79 -13.15
N LEU A 174 10.56 2.74 -13.11
CA LEU A 174 9.16 2.84 -12.65
C LEU A 174 9.05 3.09 -11.15
N ALA A 175 9.92 2.49 -10.31
CA ALA A 175 10.00 2.85 -8.89
C ALA A 175 10.38 4.33 -8.73
N LEU A 176 11.43 4.78 -9.43
CA LEU A 176 11.90 6.17 -9.38
C LEU A 176 10.84 7.17 -9.87
N SER A 177 10.12 6.86 -10.95
CA SER A 177 8.98 7.66 -11.41
C SER A 177 7.83 7.69 -10.39
N SER A 178 7.57 6.58 -9.69
CA SER A 178 6.55 6.55 -8.61
C SER A 178 6.92 7.49 -7.46
N ILE A 179 8.20 7.57 -7.10
CA ILE A 179 8.72 8.54 -6.13
C ILE A 179 8.54 9.97 -6.65
N VAL A 180 8.87 10.25 -7.92
CA VAL A 180 8.64 11.57 -8.54
C VAL A 180 7.15 11.95 -8.49
N GLN A 181 6.24 11.03 -8.78
CA GLN A 181 4.80 11.28 -8.72
C GLN A 181 4.31 11.56 -7.30
N ALA A 182 4.79 10.83 -6.30
CA ALA A 182 4.47 11.10 -4.88
C ALA A 182 4.99 12.48 -4.45
N VAL A 183 6.20 12.87 -4.90
CA VAL A 183 6.77 14.21 -4.63
C VAL A 183 6.00 15.32 -5.37
N ASP A 184 5.58 15.10 -6.61
CA ASP A 184 4.78 16.06 -7.38
C ASP A 184 3.36 16.21 -6.79
N ALA A 185 2.81 15.15 -6.18
CA ALA A 185 1.52 15.18 -5.49
C ALA A 185 1.51 16.06 -4.23
N LEU A 186 2.68 16.35 -3.63
CA LEU A 186 2.85 17.37 -2.58
C LEU A 186 2.57 18.80 -3.09
N LYS A 187 2.56 19.02 -4.42
CA LYS A 187 2.28 20.32 -5.07
C LYS A 187 3.18 21.47 -4.59
N LEU A 188 4.42 21.14 -4.18
CA LEU A 188 5.39 22.13 -3.70
C LEU A 188 5.80 23.11 -4.81
N PRO A 189 5.86 24.43 -4.54
CA PRO A 189 6.49 25.37 -5.46
C PRO A 189 7.96 25.01 -5.71
N ARG A 190 8.47 25.21 -6.94
CA ARG A 190 9.85 24.86 -7.32
C ARG A 190 10.90 25.39 -6.34
N ARG A 191 10.73 26.62 -5.84
CA ARG A 191 11.62 27.24 -4.83
C ARG A 191 11.66 26.49 -3.49
N VAL A 192 10.55 25.87 -3.08
CA VAL A 192 10.46 25.06 -1.86
C VAL A 192 11.15 23.71 -2.09
N ARG A 193 10.83 23.03 -3.21
CA ARG A 193 11.45 21.74 -3.58
C ARG A 193 12.98 21.83 -3.69
N GLN A 194 13.52 22.98 -4.13
CA GLN A 194 14.96 23.22 -4.23
C GLN A 194 15.70 23.33 -2.88
N ARG A 195 15.01 23.43 -1.74
CA ARG A 195 15.61 23.44 -0.39
C ARG A 195 15.57 22.09 0.32
N ILE A 196 15.22 21.02 -0.39
CA ILE A 196 15.35 19.67 0.14
C ILE A 196 16.85 19.34 0.15
N GLU A 197 17.43 19.22 1.33
CA GLU A 197 18.85 18.98 1.60
C GLU A 197 19.15 17.51 1.92
N LYS A 198 18.15 16.79 2.42
CA LYS A 198 18.22 15.36 2.72
C LYS A 198 17.01 14.61 2.17
N VAL A 199 17.22 13.39 1.73
CA VAL A 199 16.18 12.46 1.30
C VAL A 199 16.45 11.11 1.93
N THR A 200 15.45 10.50 2.56
CA THR A 200 15.54 9.13 3.10
C THR A 200 14.46 8.28 2.44
N ILE A 201 14.86 7.20 1.78
CA ILE A 201 13.94 6.28 1.08
C ILE A 201 13.94 4.93 1.81
N VAL A 202 12.76 4.50 2.26
CA VAL A 202 12.54 3.18 2.88
C VAL A 202 11.63 2.31 2.03
N GLY A 203 11.69 1.00 2.26
CA GLY A 203 10.80 0.02 1.64
C GLY A 203 11.29 -1.42 1.84
N ASN A 204 10.41 -2.38 1.57
CA ASN A 204 10.71 -3.79 1.72
C ASN A 204 11.88 -4.23 0.82
N CYS A 205 12.45 -5.41 1.11
CA CYS A 205 13.63 -5.91 0.41
C CYS A 205 13.49 -5.91 -1.12
N ALA A 206 12.30 -6.26 -1.65
CA ALA A 206 12.06 -6.29 -3.09
C ALA A 206 12.05 -4.87 -3.69
N MET A 207 11.36 -3.92 -3.05
CA MET A 207 11.31 -2.53 -3.51
C MET A 207 12.69 -1.87 -3.49
N HIS A 208 13.48 -2.11 -2.42
CA HIS A 208 14.87 -1.67 -2.32
C HIS A 208 15.75 -2.21 -3.46
N HIS A 209 15.73 -3.53 -3.71
CA HIS A 209 16.57 -4.16 -4.73
C HIS A 209 16.17 -3.74 -6.15
N LEU A 210 14.87 -3.64 -6.43
CA LEU A 210 14.37 -3.17 -7.72
C LEU A 210 14.71 -1.70 -7.97
N LEU A 211 14.62 -0.83 -6.96
CA LEU A 211 15.02 0.58 -7.09
C LEU A 211 16.51 0.70 -7.43
N LEU A 212 17.38 -0.02 -6.69
CA LEU A 212 18.84 0.04 -6.83
C LEU A 212 19.42 -0.82 -7.97
N GLN A 213 18.60 -1.58 -8.70
CA GLN A 213 19.03 -2.55 -9.72
C GLN A 213 20.02 -3.61 -9.18
N LEU A 214 19.85 -4.00 -7.91
CA LEU A 214 20.61 -5.08 -7.30
C LEU A 214 20.11 -6.46 -7.79
N PRO A 215 20.95 -7.51 -7.75
CA PRO A 215 20.51 -8.88 -8.01
C PRO A 215 19.31 -9.29 -7.16
N VAL A 216 18.32 -9.95 -7.77
CA VAL A 216 17.04 -10.32 -7.14
C VAL A 216 16.85 -11.83 -6.98
N ASP A 217 17.75 -12.65 -7.53
CA ASP A 217 17.60 -14.11 -7.55
C ASP A 217 17.47 -14.72 -6.16
N THR A 218 18.22 -14.21 -5.17
CA THR A 218 18.18 -14.68 -3.78
C THR A 218 16.90 -14.29 -3.04
N LEU A 219 16.17 -13.27 -3.51
CA LEU A 219 14.82 -12.92 -3.02
C LEU A 219 13.72 -13.75 -3.68
N ALA A 220 14.02 -14.48 -4.75
CA ALA A 220 13.07 -15.32 -5.49
C ALA A 220 13.20 -16.82 -5.19
N GLU A 221 14.20 -17.21 -4.39
CA GLU A 221 14.55 -18.60 -4.08
C GLU A 221 14.83 -18.74 -2.58
N LEU A 222 14.36 -19.83 -1.95
CA LEU A 222 14.59 -20.13 -0.53
C LEU A 222 16.10 -20.06 -0.19
N PRO A 223 16.51 -19.35 0.88
CA PRO A 223 15.71 -18.80 1.98
C PRO A 223 15.22 -17.35 1.81
N PHE A 224 15.03 -16.86 0.58
CA PHE A 224 14.43 -15.55 0.27
C PHE A 224 15.16 -14.33 0.88
N GLN A 225 16.49 -14.38 0.88
CA GLN A 225 17.33 -13.37 1.50
C GLN A 225 17.76 -12.27 0.52
N PRO A 226 17.86 -10.99 0.95
CA PRO A 226 18.36 -9.90 0.13
C PRO A 226 19.81 -10.14 -0.31
N TYR A 227 20.17 -9.69 -1.52
CA TYR A 227 21.56 -9.72 -2.00
C TYR A 227 22.48 -8.82 -1.15
N SER A 228 21.95 -7.72 -0.64
CA SER A 228 22.63 -6.85 0.32
C SER A 228 21.65 -6.26 1.32
N THR A 229 22.03 -6.25 2.61
CA THR A 229 21.36 -5.52 3.68
C THR A 229 22.00 -4.15 3.96
N ALA A 230 23.13 -3.83 3.33
CA ALA A 230 23.91 -2.64 3.64
C ALA A 230 23.19 -1.32 3.28
N ALA A 231 23.33 -0.32 4.16
CA ALA A 231 22.80 1.03 3.95
C ALA A 231 23.51 1.76 2.79
N VAL A 232 22.77 2.61 2.10
CA VAL A 232 23.32 3.59 1.14
C VAL A 232 23.23 4.97 1.79
N ARG A 233 24.36 5.64 2.06
CA ARG A 233 24.37 6.93 2.77
C ARG A 233 24.38 8.16 1.86
N ASP A 234 25.03 8.08 0.70
CA ASP A 234 25.16 9.16 -0.28
C ASP A 234 24.86 8.66 -1.71
N GLY A 235 23.63 8.18 -1.92
CA GLY A 235 23.15 7.61 -3.18
C GLY A 235 22.70 8.61 -4.25
N HIS A 236 23.05 9.90 -4.14
CA HIS A 236 22.52 10.95 -5.05
C HIS A 236 22.75 10.63 -6.53
N GLU A 237 23.94 10.12 -6.88
CA GLU A 237 24.30 9.75 -8.26
C GLU A 237 23.41 8.64 -8.86
N LEU A 238 22.78 7.81 -8.02
CA LEU A 238 21.88 6.73 -8.44
C LEU A 238 20.52 7.24 -8.95
N PHE A 239 20.16 8.49 -8.61
CA PHE A 239 18.82 9.05 -8.86
C PHE A 239 18.80 10.21 -9.85
N GLY A 240 19.96 10.59 -10.39
CA GLY A 240 20.09 11.63 -11.42
C GLY A 240 19.47 12.97 -11.00
N ASP A 241 18.62 13.54 -11.85
CA ASP A 241 17.97 14.83 -11.64
C ASP A 241 16.66 14.79 -10.81
N THR A 242 16.33 13.64 -10.20
CA THR A 242 15.09 13.43 -9.42
C THR A 242 14.98 14.37 -8.21
N PHE A 243 16.10 14.56 -7.52
CA PHE A 243 16.23 15.36 -6.30
C PHE A 243 17.12 16.59 -6.55
N PRO A 244 17.05 17.66 -5.73
CA PRO A 244 17.92 18.82 -5.89
C PRO A 244 19.41 18.43 -5.86
N ALA A 245 20.23 19.02 -6.72
CA ALA A 245 21.64 18.64 -6.93
C ALA A 245 22.59 18.76 -5.71
N GLY A 246 22.10 19.28 -4.57
CA GLY A 246 22.82 19.30 -3.28
C GLY A 246 22.22 18.40 -2.21
N ALA A 247 21.19 17.61 -2.55
CA ALA A 247 20.46 16.77 -1.60
C ALA A 247 21.18 15.43 -1.38
N ARG A 248 21.57 15.13 -0.15
CA ARG A 248 22.05 13.79 0.23
C ARG A 248 20.87 12.82 0.20
N VAL A 249 21.00 11.72 -0.52
CA VAL A 249 19.96 10.69 -0.64
C VAL A 249 20.43 9.42 0.03
N ALA A 250 19.69 8.94 1.03
CA ALA A 250 20.04 7.77 1.80
C ALA A 250 18.94 6.70 1.75
N LEU A 251 19.36 5.44 1.83
CA LEU A 251 18.52 4.26 2.01
C LEU A 251 19.02 3.55 3.27
N PRO A 252 18.21 3.45 4.34
CA PRO A 252 18.58 2.71 5.54
C PRO A 252 18.82 1.23 5.22
N PRO A 253 19.55 0.50 6.08
CA PRO A 253 19.81 -0.92 5.87
C PRO A 253 18.52 -1.74 5.93
N LEU A 254 18.58 -2.95 5.37
CA LEU A 254 17.52 -3.95 5.50
C LEU A 254 17.85 -4.89 6.68
N ILE A 255 16.86 -5.62 7.19
CA ILE A 255 17.09 -6.59 8.28
C ILE A 255 17.42 -7.97 7.70
N GLY A 256 16.52 -8.55 6.90
CA GLY A 256 16.65 -9.91 6.34
C GLY A 256 15.30 -10.45 5.87
N GLY A 257 15.27 -11.60 5.18
CA GLY A 257 14.07 -12.39 4.84
C GLY A 257 12.79 -11.57 4.57
N PHE A 258 12.75 -10.90 3.41
CA PHE A 258 11.74 -9.88 3.00
C PHE A 258 11.55 -8.64 3.89
N VAL A 259 11.91 -8.65 5.18
CA VAL A 259 11.83 -7.51 6.12
C VAL A 259 12.85 -6.42 5.75
N GLY A 260 12.36 -5.31 5.21
CA GLY A 260 13.18 -4.21 4.71
C GLY A 260 13.31 -3.01 5.65
N SER A 261 13.66 -1.87 5.05
CA SER A 261 13.91 -0.62 5.78
C SER A 261 12.62 0.11 6.19
N ASP A 262 11.47 -0.29 5.65
CA ASP A 262 10.13 0.10 6.09
C ASP A 262 9.80 -0.45 7.47
N ALA A 263 10.02 -1.75 7.69
CA ALA A 263 9.90 -2.35 9.02
C ALA A 263 10.93 -1.78 10.00
N LEU A 264 12.18 -1.53 9.55
CA LEU A 264 13.19 -0.84 10.36
C LEU A 264 12.74 0.56 10.79
N ALA A 265 12.10 1.31 9.90
CA ALA A 265 11.52 2.61 10.21
C ALA A 265 10.40 2.50 11.28
N CYS A 266 9.55 1.47 11.21
CA CYS A 266 8.60 1.16 12.28
C CYS A 266 9.29 0.88 13.63
N LEU A 267 10.36 0.07 13.67
CA LEU A 267 11.12 -0.20 14.90
C LEU A 267 11.68 1.09 15.53
N ILE A 268 12.25 1.99 14.71
CA ILE A 268 12.80 3.30 15.12
C ILE A 268 11.69 4.20 15.69
N TYR A 269 10.57 4.32 14.96
CA TYR A 269 9.46 5.21 15.28
C TYR A 269 8.71 4.78 16.54
N TYR A 270 8.51 3.47 16.73
CA TYR A 270 7.82 2.93 17.90
C TYR A 270 8.73 2.67 19.11
N GLY A 271 10.05 2.74 18.94
CA GLY A 271 11.02 2.73 20.04
C GLY A 271 11.43 1.33 20.51
N PHE A 272 11.51 0.34 19.63
CA PHE A 272 11.75 -1.06 20.00
C PHE A 272 13.08 -1.32 20.72
N ASP A 273 14.13 -0.54 20.44
CA ASP A 273 15.43 -0.54 21.14
C ASP A 273 15.43 0.21 22.47
N ARG A 274 14.30 0.83 22.82
CA ARG A 274 14.08 1.60 24.06
C ARG A 274 12.87 1.07 24.85
N ALA A 275 12.37 -0.12 24.49
CA ALA A 275 11.24 -0.76 25.14
C ALA A 275 11.68 -1.34 26.50
N GLU A 276 11.03 -0.92 27.60
CA GLU A 276 11.30 -1.44 28.95
C GLU A 276 10.40 -2.63 29.31
N ALA A 277 9.49 -3.03 28.43
CA ALA A 277 8.52 -4.11 28.62
C ALA A 277 8.09 -4.72 27.26
N PRO A 278 7.52 -5.93 27.24
CA PRO A 278 7.17 -6.59 25.99
C PRO A 278 6.14 -5.82 25.17
N MET A 279 6.36 -5.71 23.87
CA MET A 279 5.45 -5.06 22.93
C MET A 279 5.55 -5.64 21.52
N ALA A 280 4.49 -5.45 20.75
CA ALA A 280 4.41 -5.88 19.36
C ALA A 280 3.98 -4.74 18.43
N ALA A 281 4.37 -4.83 17.16
CA ALA A 281 3.86 -4.00 16.08
C ALA A 281 3.60 -4.87 14.85
N ILE A 282 2.55 -4.55 14.12
CA ILE A 282 2.13 -5.24 12.91
C ILE A 282 1.89 -4.18 11.84
N ASP A 283 2.71 -4.17 10.79
CA ASP A 283 2.45 -3.38 9.59
C ASP A 283 1.49 -4.15 8.68
N LEU A 284 0.43 -3.48 8.24
CA LEU A 284 -0.64 -4.05 7.44
C LEU A 284 -0.61 -3.43 6.04
N GLY A 285 0.12 -4.08 5.15
CA GLY A 285 0.16 -3.80 3.72
C GLY A 285 -0.15 -5.04 2.87
N THR A 286 0.44 -5.10 1.68
CA THR A 286 0.38 -6.27 0.79
C THR A 286 1.08 -7.48 1.41
N ASN A 287 2.20 -7.20 2.10
CA ASN A 287 2.84 -8.09 3.06
C ASN A 287 2.37 -7.71 4.47
N GLY A 288 2.55 -8.64 5.41
CA GLY A 288 2.41 -8.37 6.83
C GLY A 288 3.75 -8.45 7.53
N GLU A 289 4.34 -7.31 7.89
CA GLU A 289 5.56 -7.27 8.69
C GLU A 289 5.18 -7.27 10.17
N VAL A 290 5.65 -8.28 10.91
CA VAL A 290 5.41 -8.45 12.35
C VAL A 290 6.72 -8.24 13.10
N MET A 291 6.66 -7.44 14.16
CA MET A 291 7.78 -7.08 15.03
C MET A 291 7.38 -7.34 16.47
N VAL A 292 8.19 -8.06 17.24
CA VAL A 292 7.95 -8.32 18.67
C VAL A 292 9.24 -8.12 19.45
N THR A 293 9.16 -7.50 20.62
CA THR A 293 10.27 -7.38 21.59
C THR A 293 9.81 -7.79 22.98
N ASP A 294 10.72 -8.37 23.76
CA ASP A 294 10.58 -8.61 25.19
C ASP A 294 11.21 -7.49 26.05
N GLY A 295 11.91 -6.55 25.41
CA GLY A 295 12.72 -5.48 26.03
C GLY A 295 14.24 -5.72 25.93
N GLU A 296 14.68 -6.93 25.59
CA GLU A 296 16.10 -7.28 25.40
C GLU A 296 16.40 -7.69 23.94
N ARG A 297 15.50 -8.44 23.30
CA ARG A 297 15.62 -8.97 21.93
C ARG A 297 14.49 -8.47 21.05
N ILE A 298 14.79 -8.18 19.79
CA ILE A 298 13.82 -7.75 18.78
C ILE A 298 13.74 -8.86 17.72
N LEU A 299 12.60 -9.54 17.62
CA LEU A 299 12.33 -10.47 16.53
C LEU A 299 11.45 -9.81 15.46
N VAL A 300 11.74 -10.10 14.19
CA VAL A 300 10.95 -9.64 13.05
C VAL A 300 10.66 -10.76 12.06
N ALA A 301 9.53 -10.68 11.37
CA ALA A 301 9.21 -11.53 10.23
C ALA A 301 8.30 -10.81 9.22
N SER A 302 8.38 -11.20 7.95
CA SER A 302 7.39 -10.84 6.93
C SER A 302 6.54 -12.05 6.60
N THR A 303 5.23 -11.88 6.45
CA THR A 303 4.29 -12.95 6.11
C THR A 303 3.37 -12.56 4.96
N ALA A 304 2.95 -13.54 4.17
CA ALA A 304 2.06 -13.34 3.02
C ALA A 304 0.59 -13.14 3.48
N ALA A 305 0.29 -11.97 4.05
CA ALA A 305 -1.07 -11.57 4.38
C ALA A 305 -1.94 -11.42 3.11
N GLY A 306 -1.38 -10.85 2.05
CA GLY A 306 -2.11 -10.56 0.82
C GLY A 306 -3.06 -9.36 0.95
N PRO A 307 -3.52 -8.78 -0.17
CA PRO A 307 -4.04 -7.42 -0.17
C PRO A 307 -5.54 -7.32 0.17
N ALA A 308 -6.08 -8.29 0.92
CA ALA A 308 -7.49 -8.31 1.33
C ALA A 308 -7.84 -7.10 2.21
N PHE A 309 -6.91 -6.64 3.06
CA PHE A 309 -7.04 -5.42 3.87
C PHE A 309 -6.99 -4.13 3.03
N GLU A 310 -6.41 -4.18 1.82
CA GLU A 310 -6.41 -3.04 0.87
C GLU A 310 -7.69 -2.99 0.01
N GLY A 311 -8.63 -3.94 0.20
CA GLY A 311 -9.83 -4.10 -0.62
C GLY A 311 -9.57 -4.72 -2.00
N VAL A 312 -8.37 -5.29 -2.23
CA VAL A 312 -7.99 -5.95 -3.49
C VAL A 312 -8.30 -7.46 -3.39
N ASN A 313 -8.67 -8.09 -4.51
CA ASN A 313 -9.17 -9.47 -4.58
C ASN A 313 -10.46 -9.73 -3.77
N ILE A 314 -11.20 -8.67 -3.42
CA ILE A 314 -12.52 -8.72 -2.79
C ILE A 314 -13.57 -8.34 -3.84
N SER A 315 -14.64 -9.14 -3.97
CA SER A 315 -15.60 -9.06 -5.09
C SER A 315 -16.27 -7.69 -5.25
N CYS A 316 -16.57 -7.02 -4.14
CA CYS A 316 -17.06 -5.64 -4.08
C CYS A 316 -16.10 -4.75 -3.26
N GLY A 317 -14.80 -5.05 -3.31
CA GLY A 317 -13.76 -4.28 -2.63
C GLY A 317 -13.52 -2.93 -3.29
N SER A 318 -13.14 -1.94 -2.48
CA SER A 318 -12.82 -0.59 -2.88
C SER A 318 -11.72 -0.01 -1.99
N ARG A 319 -10.97 0.95 -2.54
CA ARG A 319 -10.07 1.80 -1.75
C ARG A 319 -10.89 2.80 -0.91
N ALA A 320 -10.23 3.47 0.04
CA ALA A 320 -10.82 4.55 0.82
C ALA A 320 -11.08 5.80 -0.06
N VAL A 321 -12.21 5.79 -0.77
CA VAL A 321 -12.75 6.91 -1.58
C VAL A 321 -14.14 7.30 -1.06
N ASP A 322 -14.64 8.48 -1.42
CA ASP A 322 -15.99 8.89 -1.06
C ASP A 322 -17.01 7.83 -1.53
N GLY A 323 -17.94 7.45 -0.64
CA GLY A 323 -18.89 6.36 -0.84
C GLY A 323 -18.36 4.97 -0.49
N ALA A 324 -17.07 4.78 -0.21
CA ALA A 324 -16.57 3.48 0.26
C ALA A 324 -17.07 3.19 1.68
N ILE A 325 -17.58 1.98 1.91
CA ILE A 325 -18.10 1.50 3.19
C ILE A 325 -16.92 1.22 4.11
N ILE A 326 -16.88 1.91 5.25
CA ILE A 326 -15.82 1.81 6.28
C ILE A 326 -16.28 1.19 7.60
N GLY A 327 -17.59 1.07 7.81
CA GLY A 327 -18.17 0.46 9.00
C GLY A 327 -19.54 -0.14 8.72
N VAL A 328 -19.88 -1.20 9.44
CA VAL A 328 -21.14 -1.94 9.31
C VAL A 328 -21.65 -2.31 10.69
N ARG A 329 -22.97 -2.20 10.91
CA ARG A 329 -23.66 -2.77 12.08
C ARG A 329 -24.90 -3.54 11.63
N ALA A 330 -25.10 -4.75 12.16
CA ALA A 330 -26.18 -5.65 11.76
C ALA A 330 -27.31 -5.68 12.80
N ASP A 331 -28.54 -5.43 12.35
CA ASP A 331 -29.73 -5.51 13.20
C ASP A 331 -30.30 -6.94 13.20
N GLU A 332 -30.24 -7.61 14.36
CA GLU A 332 -30.73 -8.98 14.53
C GLU A 332 -32.26 -9.11 14.57
N THR A 333 -32.99 -8.01 14.68
CA THR A 333 -34.46 -8.01 14.72
C THR A 333 -35.07 -7.78 13.34
N GLU A 334 -34.49 -6.87 12.56
CA GLU A 334 -34.96 -6.55 11.20
C GLU A 334 -34.24 -7.35 10.10
N GLY A 335 -33.03 -7.83 10.36
CA GLY A 335 -32.16 -8.39 9.32
C GLY A 335 -31.59 -7.30 8.38
N SER A 336 -31.57 -6.05 8.85
CA SER A 336 -31.04 -4.89 8.14
C SER A 336 -29.56 -4.67 8.46
N LEU A 337 -28.87 -3.90 7.60
CA LEU A 337 -27.51 -3.42 7.84
C LEU A 337 -27.52 -1.90 7.84
N THR A 338 -26.95 -1.30 8.89
CA THR A 338 -26.53 0.10 8.90
C THR A 338 -25.11 0.17 8.35
N LEU A 339 -24.89 1.02 7.34
CA LEU A 339 -23.59 1.19 6.67
C LEU A 339 -23.07 2.60 6.94
N THR A 340 -21.79 2.72 7.24
CA THR A 340 -21.07 4.01 7.32
C THR A 340 -20.17 4.13 6.10
N THR A 341 -20.33 5.19 5.31
CA THR A 341 -19.53 5.47 4.10
C THR A 341 -18.68 6.72 4.26
N ILE A 342 -17.56 6.79 3.54
CA ILE A 342 -16.73 8.01 3.51
C ILE A 342 -17.53 9.14 2.85
N GLY A 343 -17.58 10.30 3.51
CA GLY A 343 -18.26 11.50 2.99
C GLY A 343 -19.79 11.41 2.93
N ASP A 344 -20.39 10.43 3.63
CA ASP A 344 -21.84 10.16 3.65
C ASP A 344 -22.47 9.98 2.25
N GLN A 345 -21.66 9.54 1.27
CA GLN A 345 -22.08 9.32 -0.11
C GLN A 345 -22.68 7.92 -0.33
N PRO A 346 -23.44 7.70 -1.43
CA PRO A 346 -23.95 6.39 -1.81
C PRO A 346 -22.84 5.31 -1.86
N PRO A 347 -23.14 4.06 -1.45
CA PRO A 347 -22.11 3.04 -1.28
C PRO A 347 -21.54 2.55 -2.62
N VAL A 348 -20.20 2.58 -2.77
CA VAL A 348 -19.50 2.16 -4.00
C VAL A 348 -18.75 0.82 -3.87
N GLY A 349 -18.48 0.39 -2.63
CA GLY A 349 -17.73 -0.84 -2.33
C GLY A 349 -17.28 -0.90 -0.87
N LEU A 350 -16.60 -1.98 -0.47
CA LEU A 350 -16.06 -2.21 0.88
C LEU A 350 -14.58 -1.83 0.97
N THR A 351 -14.19 -1.01 1.94
CA THR A 351 -12.78 -0.92 2.37
C THR A 351 -12.38 -2.16 3.19
N GLY A 352 -11.09 -2.32 3.52
CA GLY A 352 -10.64 -3.34 4.47
C GLY A 352 -11.30 -3.25 5.85
N SER A 353 -11.59 -2.03 6.34
CA SER A 353 -12.25 -1.80 7.63
C SER A 353 -13.73 -2.17 7.55
N GLY A 354 -14.41 -1.76 6.47
CA GLY A 354 -15.77 -2.20 6.18
C GLY A 354 -15.89 -3.72 6.00
N LEU A 355 -14.87 -4.39 5.44
CA LEU A 355 -14.81 -5.85 5.31
C LEU A 355 -14.65 -6.55 6.67
N LEU A 356 -13.74 -6.05 7.53
CA LEU A 356 -13.53 -6.55 8.88
C LEU A 356 -14.80 -6.38 9.73
N ASP A 357 -15.37 -5.18 9.78
CA ASP A 357 -16.62 -4.90 10.51
C ASP A 357 -17.78 -5.78 9.97
N LEU A 358 -17.95 -5.86 8.65
CA LEU A 358 -19.00 -6.70 8.05
C LEU A 358 -18.86 -8.17 8.45
N ILE A 359 -17.66 -8.75 8.34
CA ILE A 359 -17.46 -10.17 8.67
C ILE A 359 -17.57 -10.39 10.18
N CYS A 360 -17.14 -9.44 11.03
CA CYS A 360 -17.33 -9.48 12.47
C CYS A 360 -18.82 -9.47 12.86
N GLU A 361 -19.60 -8.55 12.30
CA GLU A 361 -21.05 -8.49 12.51
C GLU A 361 -21.76 -9.74 11.98
N LEU A 362 -21.44 -10.22 10.77
CA LEU A 362 -22.03 -11.44 10.22
C LEU A 362 -21.63 -12.70 11.03
N ARG A 363 -20.46 -12.72 11.66
CA ARG A 363 -20.01 -13.76 12.60
C ARG A 363 -20.77 -13.68 13.93
N ARG A 364 -21.01 -12.46 14.44
CA ARG A 364 -21.78 -12.14 15.65
C ARG A 364 -23.23 -12.60 15.54
N VAL A 365 -23.96 -12.10 14.53
CA VAL A 365 -25.38 -12.45 14.30
C VAL A 365 -25.57 -13.89 13.84
N GLY A 366 -24.53 -14.49 13.25
CA GLY A 366 -24.50 -15.92 12.96
C GLY A 366 -24.73 -16.34 11.52
N VAL A 367 -24.67 -15.40 10.57
CA VAL A 367 -24.62 -15.65 9.13
C VAL A 367 -23.31 -16.35 8.72
N ILE A 368 -22.21 -16.10 9.44
CA ILE A 368 -20.92 -16.75 9.23
C ILE A 368 -20.60 -17.70 10.41
N GLU A 369 -20.25 -18.95 10.06
CA GLU A 369 -19.80 -19.99 10.98
C GLU A 369 -18.36 -19.75 11.47
N ARG A 370 -17.95 -20.45 12.55
CA ARG A 370 -16.56 -20.45 13.06
C ARG A 370 -15.53 -20.78 11.96
N SER A 371 -15.91 -21.70 11.07
CA SER A 371 -15.14 -22.13 9.90
C SER A 371 -14.99 -21.06 8.81
N GLY A 372 -15.68 -19.92 8.90
CA GLY A 372 -15.81 -18.90 7.84
C GLY A 372 -16.80 -19.27 6.73
N ARG A 373 -17.53 -20.38 6.86
CA ARG A 373 -18.59 -20.75 5.92
C ARG A 373 -19.84 -19.89 6.16
N MET A 374 -20.43 -19.37 5.08
CA MET A 374 -21.76 -18.76 5.14
C MET A 374 -22.84 -19.83 5.30
N VAL A 375 -23.76 -19.64 6.24
CA VAL A 375 -24.89 -20.56 6.49
C VAL A 375 -25.78 -20.70 5.25
N GLN A 376 -26.59 -21.77 5.20
CA GLN A 376 -27.47 -22.03 4.04
C GLN A 376 -28.78 -21.25 4.11
N ASP A 377 -29.26 -21.07 5.33
CA ASP A 377 -30.48 -20.37 5.67
C ASP A 377 -30.23 -19.69 7.02
N HIS A 378 -30.93 -18.59 7.27
CA HIS A 378 -30.83 -17.83 8.50
C HIS A 378 -32.20 -17.21 8.81
N PRO A 379 -32.76 -17.39 10.02
CA PRO A 379 -34.15 -17.00 10.31
C PRO A 379 -34.46 -15.52 10.03
N VAL A 380 -33.48 -14.65 10.28
CA VAL A 380 -33.60 -13.19 10.07
C VAL A 380 -32.99 -12.76 8.71
N PHE A 381 -31.68 -12.96 8.55
CA PHE A 381 -30.93 -12.54 7.36
C PHE A 381 -31.08 -13.44 6.10
N GLY A 382 -31.91 -14.49 6.13
CA GLY A 382 -32.04 -15.44 5.01
C GLY A 382 -32.42 -14.79 3.68
N HIS A 383 -33.19 -13.70 3.72
CA HIS A 383 -33.57 -12.90 2.55
C HIS A 383 -32.38 -12.21 1.83
N ARG A 384 -31.22 -12.09 2.49
CA ARG A 384 -29.97 -11.56 1.90
C ARG A 384 -29.03 -12.65 1.38
N LEU A 385 -29.29 -13.91 1.73
CA LEU A 385 -28.47 -15.03 1.29
C LEU A 385 -28.90 -15.49 -0.10
N SER A 386 -27.93 -15.62 -1.01
CA SER A 386 -28.16 -16.17 -2.34
C SER A 386 -26.93 -16.90 -2.85
N LYS A 387 -26.99 -17.38 -4.08
CA LYS A 387 -25.85 -17.91 -4.83
C LYS A 387 -25.63 -17.13 -6.11
N ASP A 388 -24.39 -17.13 -6.59
CA ASP A 388 -24.07 -16.70 -7.96
C ASP A 388 -24.35 -17.81 -8.99
N ALA A 389 -24.00 -17.57 -10.25
CA ALA A 389 -24.16 -18.52 -11.35
C ALA A 389 -23.32 -19.81 -11.19
N ASN A 390 -22.23 -19.74 -10.42
CA ASN A 390 -21.33 -20.87 -10.14
C ASN A 390 -21.74 -21.65 -8.87
N GLY A 391 -22.80 -21.22 -8.19
CA GLY A 391 -23.27 -21.81 -6.94
C GLY A 391 -22.53 -21.35 -5.68
N VAL A 392 -21.61 -20.38 -5.80
CA VAL A 392 -20.90 -19.75 -4.69
C VAL A 392 -21.88 -18.94 -3.86
N ARG A 393 -21.82 -19.08 -2.54
CA ARG A 393 -22.68 -18.34 -1.61
C ARG A 393 -22.29 -16.88 -1.57
N ARG A 394 -23.29 -15.99 -1.52
CA ARG A 394 -23.10 -14.55 -1.36
C ARG A 394 -24.17 -13.96 -0.45
N PHE A 395 -23.80 -12.90 0.24
CA PHE A 395 -24.66 -12.10 1.12
C PHE A 395 -24.86 -10.71 0.50
N LEU A 396 -26.11 -10.28 0.36
CA LEU A 396 -26.47 -8.93 -0.13
C LEU A 396 -26.21 -7.88 0.95
N ILE A 397 -25.20 -7.03 0.72
CA ILE A 397 -24.86 -5.91 1.60
C ILE A 397 -25.91 -4.80 1.39
N THR A 398 -26.07 -4.36 0.15
CA THR A 398 -27.03 -3.31 -0.26
C THR A 398 -27.36 -3.43 -1.74
N ASP A 399 -28.61 -3.16 -2.09
CA ASP A 399 -29.11 -2.99 -3.45
C ASP A 399 -28.99 -1.54 -3.96
N ARG A 400 -28.69 -0.59 -3.07
CA ARG A 400 -28.51 0.85 -3.33
C ARG A 400 -27.05 1.23 -3.62
N GLY A 401 -26.26 0.32 -4.18
CA GLY A 401 -24.88 0.60 -4.56
C GLY A 401 -24.80 1.39 -5.87
N VAL A 402 -23.67 2.07 -6.11
CA VAL A 402 -23.42 2.77 -7.37
C VAL A 402 -22.02 2.49 -7.91
N ASP A 403 -21.90 2.31 -9.22
CA ASP A 403 -20.63 2.16 -9.94
C ASP A 403 -20.28 3.49 -10.62
N LEU A 404 -19.17 4.08 -10.16
CA LEU A 404 -18.64 5.36 -10.64
C LEU A 404 -17.71 5.20 -11.88
N ARG A 405 -17.46 3.98 -12.36
CA ARG A 405 -16.55 3.75 -13.49
C ARG A 405 -17.12 4.33 -14.79
N GLY A 406 -16.55 5.46 -15.21
CA GLY A 406 -16.98 6.22 -16.39
C GLY A 406 -18.15 7.17 -16.13
N ALA A 407 -18.45 7.49 -14.87
CA ALA A 407 -19.41 8.53 -14.48
C ALA A 407 -18.68 9.86 -14.24
N GLU A 408 -19.20 10.97 -14.79
CA GLU A 408 -18.67 12.32 -14.53
C GLU A 408 -19.25 12.93 -13.24
N SER A 409 -20.42 12.47 -12.82
CA SER A 409 -21.08 12.82 -11.57
C SER A 409 -21.75 11.61 -10.90
N LEU A 410 -22.22 11.80 -9.66
CA LEU A 410 -23.06 10.82 -8.96
C LEU A 410 -24.42 10.58 -9.64
N GLU A 411 -24.91 11.51 -10.47
CA GLU A 411 -26.16 11.36 -11.21
C GLU A 411 -26.01 10.43 -12.43
N ASP A 412 -24.79 10.33 -12.98
CA ASP A 412 -24.44 9.44 -14.10
C ASP A 412 -24.06 8.02 -13.64
N ALA A 413 -23.96 7.79 -12.33
CA ALA A 413 -23.48 6.55 -11.74
C ALA A 413 -24.47 5.40 -11.98
N LYS A 414 -23.96 4.22 -12.34
CA LYS A 414 -24.81 3.06 -12.64
C LYS A 414 -25.24 2.37 -11.34
N PRO A 415 -26.54 2.14 -11.11
CA PRO A 415 -26.99 1.36 -9.94
C PRO A 415 -26.45 -0.07 -9.98
N VAL A 416 -25.89 -0.53 -8.85
CA VAL A 416 -25.37 -1.89 -8.67
C VAL A 416 -25.73 -2.42 -7.28
N SER A 417 -25.83 -3.75 -7.15
CA SER A 417 -25.95 -4.38 -5.83
C SER A 417 -24.58 -4.84 -5.35
N LEU A 418 -24.23 -4.50 -4.10
CA LEU A 418 -22.97 -4.90 -3.47
C LEU A 418 -23.17 -6.18 -2.66
N TYR A 419 -22.24 -7.13 -2.82
CA TYR A 419 -22.29 -8.43 -2.17
C TYR A 419 -20.96 -8.73 -1.46
N LEU A 420 -21.05 -9.53 -0.41
CA LEU A 420 -19.92 -10.29 0.14
C LEU A 420 -20.04 -11.72 -0.37
N SER A 421 -19.00 -12.24 -1.03
CA SER A 421 -18.93 -13.63 -1.50
C SER A 421 -18.29 -14.55 -0.47
N GLN A 422 -18.52 -15.86 -0.60
CA GLN A 422 -17.81 -16.86 0.19
C GLN A 422 -16.30 -16.84 -0.07
N HIS A 423 -15.83 -16.43 -1.25
CA HIS A 423 -14.40 -16.29 -1.55
C HIS A 423 -13.79 -15.10 -0.81
N ASP A 424 -14.49 -13.96 -0.74
CA ASP A 424 -14.03 -12.77 -0.01
C ASP A 424 -13.74 -13.10 1.47
N VAL A 425 -14.60 -13.92 2.10
CA VAL A 425 -14.38 -14.40 3.47
C VAL A 425 -13.14 -15.30 3.56
N ARG A 426 -12.83 -16.10 2.53
CA ARG A 426 -11.61 -16.93 2.50
C ARG A 426 -10.35 -16.09 2.36
N GLU A 427 -10.36 -15.03 1.54
CA GLU A 427 -9.22 -14.13 1.42
C GLU A 427 -8.91 -13.44 2.76
N LEU A 428 -9.93 -12.97 3.48
CA LEU A 428 -9.74 -12.43 4.83
C LEU A 428 -9.18 -13.47 5.82
N GLN A 429 -9.64 -14.72 5.75
CA GLN A 429 -9.15 -15.79 6.65
C GLN A 429 -7.67 -16.13 6.39
N LYS A 430 -7.21 -16.13 5.14
CA LYS A 430 -5.78 -16.27 4.81
C LYS A 430 -5.00 -15.12 5.42
N ALA A 431 -5.44 -13.88 5.17
CA ALA A 431 -4.75 -12.67 5.61
C ALA A 431 -4.62 -12.60 7.14
N LYS A 432 -5.72 -12.80 7.86
CA LYS A 432 -5.69 -12.82 9.34
C LYS A 432 -4.88 -13.99 9.88
N GLY A 433 -4.96 -15.16 9.23
CA GLY A 433 -4.29 -16.38 9.67
C GLY A 433 -2.77 -16.26 9.59
N ALA A 434 -2.26 -15.63 8.53
CA ALA A 434 -0.84 -15.35 8.33
C ALA A 434 -0.30 -14.42 9.43
N ILE A 435 -0.97 -13.28 9.65
CA ILE A 435 -0.62 -12.29 10.69
C ILE A 435 -0.61 -12.91 12.09
N ARG A 436 -1.71 -13.61 12.46
CA ARG A 436 -1.85 -14.21 13.79
C ARG A 436 -0.79 -15.29 14.05
N ALA A 437 -0.54 -16.17 13.07
CA ALA A 437 0.47 -17.22 13.18
C ALA A 437 1.89 -16.65 13.31
N ALA A 438 2.24 -15.65 12.49
CA ALA A 438 3.53 -14.96 12.57
C ALA A 438 3.72 -14.32 13.96
N THR A 439 2.72 -13.59 14.46
CA THR A 439 2.77 -12.96 15.79
C THR A 439 2.98 -13.99 16.91
N GLU A 440 2.23 -15.09 16.89
CA GLU A 440 2.37 -16.15 17.90
C GLU A 440 3.71 -16.86 17.85
N ILE A 441 4.34 -17.02 16.67
CA ILE A 441 5.67 -17.63 16.55
C ILE A 441 6.73 -16.73 17.15
N LEU A 442 6.74 -15.44 16.80
CA LEU A 442 7.70 -14.49 17.36
C LEU A 442 7.55 -14.39 18.89
N MET A 443 6.31 -14.34 19.39
CA MET A 443 6.05 -14.37 20.83
C MET A 443 6.53 -15.67 21.48
N ALA A 444 6.27 -16.84 20.88
CA ALA A 444 6.70 -18.13 21.41
C ALA A 444 8.24 -18.27 21.45
N GLN A 445 8.96 -17.72 20.46
CA GLN A 445 10.43 -17.70 20.45
C GLN A 445 11.05 -16.75 21.49
N LEU A 446 10.28 -15.77 21.98
CA LEU A 446 10.61 -14.94 23.14
C LEU A 446 10.03 -15.48 24.47
N GLY A 447 9.29 -16.59 24.43
CA GLY A 447 8.62 -17.17 25.61
C GLY A 447 7.41 -16.39 26.13
N LEU A 448 6.90 -15.42 25.35
CA LEU A 448 5.83 -14.50 25.73
C LEU A 448 4.43 -15.08 25.52
N GLN A 449 3.51 -14.75 26.43
CA GLN A 449 2.06 -14.93 26.29
C GLN A 449 1.38 -13.61 25.88
N ALA A 450 0.13 -13.69 25.44
CA ALA A 450 -0.67 -12.50 25.09
C ALA A 450 -0.86 -11.53 26.28
N SER A 451 -0.90 -12.05 27.50
CA SER A 451 -0.97 -11.28 28.75
C SER A 451 0.29 -10.48 29.07
N ASP A 452 1.42 -10.81 28.46
CA ASP A 452 2.72 -10.22 28.80
C ASP A 452 3.00 -8.98 27.94
N LEU A 453 2.28 -8.83 26.81
CA LEU A 453 2.33 -7.64 25.99
C LEU A 453 1.74 -6.45 26.75
N THR A 454 2.50 -5.36 26.80
CA THR A 454 2.07 -4.07 27.37
C THR A 454 1.52 -3.10 26.33
N ARG A 455 1.82 -3.36 25.05
CA ARG A 455 1.47 -2.51 23.90
C ARG A 455 1.45 -3.34 22.61
N LEU A 456 0.42 -3.17 21.78
CA LEU A 456 0.32 -3.80 20.47
C LEU A 456 -0.10 -2.77 19.42
N ILE A 457 0.77 -2.50 18.45
CA ILE A 457 0.58 -1.43 17.48
C ILE A 457 0.12 -2.00 16.14
N LEU A 458 -0.93 -1.41 15.55
CA LEU A 458 -1.44 -1.78 14.23
C LEU A 458 -1.17 -0.62 13.26
N THR A 459 -0.24 -0.80 12.33
CA THR A 459 0.25 0.28 11.45
C THR A 459 0.04 -0.03 9.97
N GLY A 460 0.66 0.79 9.11
CA GLY A 460 0.54 0.74 7.66
C GLY A 460 -0.39 1.80 7.10
N SER A 461 -0.65 1.72 5.79
CA SER A 461 -1.58 2.62 5.09
C SER A 461 -3.04 2.45 5.56
N PHE A 462 -3.36 1.30 6.15
CA PHE A 462 -4.67 0.93 6.65
C PHE A 462 -4.79 0.99 8.19
N GLY A 463 -3.70 0.72 8.92
CA GLY A 463 -3.69 0.49 10.38
C GLY A 463 -4.47 1.50 11.22
N SER A 464 -4.32 2.80 10.92
CA SER A 464 -4.97 3.92 11.63
C SER A 464 -6.50 3.91 11.67
N GLN A 465 -7.20 3.18 10.79
CA GLN A 465 -8.67 3.22 10.70
C GLN A 465 -9.39 2.04 11.38
N LEU A 466 -8.64 1.03 11.85
CA LEU A 466 -9.16 -0.11 12.61
C LEU A 466 -10.31 -0.88 11.93
N ASN A 467 -11.22 -1.55 12.63
CA ASN A 467 -11.66 -1.43 14.03
C ASN A 467 -10.98 -2.43 15.00
N VAL A 468 -10.56 -2.00 16.19
CA VAL A 468 -9.93 -2.86 17.23
C VAL A 468 -10.87 -3.99 17.70
N GLU A 469 -12.16 -3.68 17.89
CA GLU A 469 -13.18 -4.68 18.27
C GLU A 469 -13.30 -5.78 17.21
N ALA A 470 -13.29 -5.41 15.91
CA ALA A 470 -13.36 -6.36 14.81
C ALA A 470 -12.06 -7.17 14.66
N VAL A 471 -10.89 -6.55 14.82
CA VAL A 471 -9.58 -7.22 14.75
C VAL A 471 -9.45 -8.30 15.84
N LEU A 472 -9.84 -7.99 17.08
CA LEU A 472 -9.86 -8.96 18.17
C LEU A 472 -11.00 -10.00 18.00
N GLY A 473 -12.21 -9.55 17.66
CA GLY A 473 -13.39 -10.41 17.49
C GLY A 473 -13.28 -11.41 16.34
N LEU A 474 -12.44 -11.12 15.35
CA LEU A 474 -12.08 -12.05 14.26
C LEU A 474 -10.83 -12.88 14.56
N GLY A 475 -10.13 -12.64 15.68
CA GLY A 475 -8.90 -13.34 16.04
C GLY A 475 -7.80 -13.13 15.01
N MET A 476 -7.58 -11.88 14.61
CA MET A 476 -6.49 -11.48 13.70
C MET A 476 -5.18 -11.22 14.45
N ILE A 477 -5.26 -10.85 15.73
CA ILE A 477 -4.13 -10.64 16.64
C ILE A 477 -4.31 -11.49 17.90
N PRO A 478 -3.27 -11.71 18.73
CA PRO A 478 -3.36 -12.40 20.02
C PRO A 478 -4.47 -11.85 20.94
N PRO A 479 -4.99 -12.64 21.90
CA PRO A 479 -6.04 -12.24 22.83
C PRO A 479 -5.50 -11.27 23.90
N VAL A 480 -5.25 -10.03 23.49
CA VAL A 480 -4.77 -8.95 24.36
C VAL A 480 -5.92 -8.10 24.91
N ASP A 481 -5.65 -7.32 25.95
CA ASP A 481 -6.56 -6.26 26.40
C ASP A 481 -6.75 -5.23 25.25
N PRO A 482 -7.99 -4.92 24.83
CA PRO A 482 -8.25 -3.87 23.84
C PRO A 482 -7.60 -2.52 24.17
N ALA A 483 -7.36 -2.21 25.45
CA ALA A 483 -6.75 -0.96 25.91
C ALA A 483 -5.27 -0.82 25.53
N ILE A 484 -4.56 -1.92 25.24
CA ILE A 484 -3.16 -1.89 24.79
C ILE A 484 -2.99 -1.86 23.26
N VAL A 485 -4.10 -1.93 22.52
CA VAL A 485 -4.09 -1.96 21.05
C VAL A 485 -4.15 -0.54 20.49
N GLU A 486 -3.09 -0.14 19.79
CA GLU A 486 -2.93 1.20 19.23
C GLU A 486 -2.96 1.19 17.69
N PRO A 487 -4.09 1.57 17.06
CA PRO A 487 -4.12 1.93 15.65
C PRO A 487 -3.20 3.14 15.37
N SER A 488 -2.27 2.98 14.44
CA SER A 488 -1.27 3.98 14.08
C SER A 488 -1.23 4.20 12.56
N ALA A 489 -0.88 5.41 12.13
CA ALA A 489 -0.78 5.75 10.71
C ALA A 489 0.67 5.60 10.24
N ASN A 490 0.89 4.86 9.15
CA ASN A 490 2.15 4.73 8.41
C ASN A 490 3.45 4.95 9.24
N GLY A 491 3.78 3.94 10.07
CA GLY A 491 5.01 3.93 10.86
C GLY A 491 6.28 4.00 10.01
N ALA A 492 6.28 3.38 8.82
CA ALA A 492 7.41 3.39 7.90
C ALA A 492 7.75 4.82 7.42
N GLY A 493 6.74 5.58 7.00
CA GLY A 493 6.87 6.97 6.58
C GLY A 493 7.35 7.91 7.69
N PHE A 494 6.86 7.73 8.92
CA PHE A 494 7.31 8.54 10.05
C PHE A 494 8.72 8.15 10.54
N GLY A 495 9.07 6.86 10.55
CA GLY A 495 10.43 6.42 10.85
C GLY A 495 11.45 6.85 9.79
N ALA A 496 11.06 6.87 8.52
CA ALA A 496 11.86 7.45 7.44
C ALA A 496 12.09 8.96 7.65
N ALA A 497 11.11 9.68 8.20
CA ALA A 497 11.26 11.09 8.57
C ALA A 497 12.20 11.31 9.76
N LEU A 498 12.21 10.40 10.75
CA LEU A 498 13.22 10.42 11.82
C LEU A 498 14.63 10.18 11.27
N MET A 499 14.79 9.21 10.37
CA MET A 499 16.05 8.90 9.68
C MET A 499 16.51 9.96 8.66
N LEU A 500 15.90 11.15 8.62
CA LEU A 500 16.52 12.34 8.03
C LEU A 500 17.57 12.95 8.97
N ASP A 501 17.52 12.66 10.27
CA ASP A 501 18.60 12.96 11.20
C ASP A 501 19.73 11.92 11.11
N ASP A 502 20.99 12.36 11.22
CA ASP A 502 22.15 11.48 11.02
C ASP A 502 22.39 10.52 12.21
N ASP A 503 22.00 10.91 13.44
CA ASP A 503 22.10 10.07 14.64
C ASP A 503 20.97 9.05 14.70
N GLU A 504 19.75 9.41 14.28
CA GLU A 504 18.63 8.48 14.12
C GLU A 504 18.82 7.51 12.94
N PHE A 505 19.46 7.92 11.84
CA PHE A 505 19.90 6.98 10.79
C PHE A 505 20.95 5.98 11.34
N ALA A 506 21.92 6.46 12.12
CA ALA A 506 22.90 5.59 12.76
C ALA A 506 22.28 4.70 13.86
N ARG A 507 21.19 5.12 14.49
CA ARG A 507 20.35 4.26 15.36
C ARG A 507 19.68 3.17 14.54
N GLY A 508 19.13 3.49 13.37
CA GLY A 508 18.59 2.50 12.44
C GLY A 508 19.61 1.41 12.08
N GLU A 509 20.86 1.77 11.78
CA GLU A 509 21.92 0.78 11.54
C GLU A 509 22.18 -0.14 12.74
N ARG A 510 22.15 0.40 13.97
CA ARG A 510 22.31 -0.42 15.19
C ARG A 510 21.11 -1.35 15.43
N ILE A 511 19.89 -0.88 15.17
CA ILE A 511 18.67 -1.69 15.30
C ILE A 511 18.66 -2.81 14.26
N ALA A 512 18.97 -2.52 12.99
CA ALA A 512 19.02 -3.52 11.93
C ALA A 512 20.07 -4.61 12.20
N ALA A 513 21.20 -4.26 12.83
CA ALA A 513 22.24 -5.21 13.23
C ALA A 513 21.89 -6.03 14.49
N ALA A 514 20.89 -5.62 15.27
CA ALA A 514 20.46 -6.28 16.51
C ALA A 514 19.14 -7.04 16.36
N ALA A 515 18.30 -6.69 15.38
CA ALA A 515 17.04 -7.35 15.11
C ALA A 515 17.26 -8.73 14.47
N GLU A 516 16.62 -9.75 15.03
CA GLU A 516 16.70 -11.13 14.57
C GLU A 516 15.52 -11.42 13.62
N GLN A 517 15.80 -11.70 12.35
CA GLN A 517 14.77 -12.10 11.41
C GLN A 517 14.47 -13.61 11.52
N VAL A 518 13.19 -13.96 11.57
CA VAL A 518 12.69 -15.33 11.65
C VAL A 518 12.16 -15.78 10.29
N ASP A 519 12.68 -16.89 9.77
CA ASP A 519 12.24 -17.50 8.51
C ASP A 519 10.96 -18.33 8.72
N LEU A 520 9.78 -17.70 8.61
CA LEU A 520 8.48 -18.36 8.80
C LEU A 520 8.26 -19.55 7.85
N ASP A 521 8.81 -19.51 6.63
CA ASP A 521 8.75 -20.60 5.65
C ASP A 521 9.55 -21.86 6.08
N LEU A 522 10.47 -21.71 7.03
CA LEU A 522 11.30 -22.78 7.60
C LEU A 522 10.84 -23.19 9.01
N ASP A 523 9.91 -22.45 9.64
CA ASP A 523 9.36 -22.75 10.95
C ASP A 523 8.41 -23.96 10.89
N ALA A 524 8.67 -24.96 11.74
CA ALA A 524 7.94 -26.23 11.74
C ALA A 524 6.46 -26.09 12.17
N ASP A 525 6.13 -25.07 12.96
CA ASP A 525 4.78 -24.84 13.48
C ASP A 525 3.96 -23.89 12.60
N PHE A 526 4.58 -23.11 11.70
CA PHE A 526 3.89 -22.08 10.90
C PHE A 526 2.64 -22.59 10.20
N ASN A 527 2.74 -23.70 9.46
CA ASN A 527 1.58 -24.27 8.76
C ASN A 527 0.46 -24.72 9.71
N MET A 528 0.80 -25.22 10.90
CA MET A 528 -0.17 -25.64 11.91
C MET A 528 -0.91 -24.42 12.50
N ARG A 529 -0.14 -23.42 12.94
CA ARG A 529 -0.63 -22.17 13.53
C ARG A 529 -1.43 -21.35 12.52
N TYR A 530 -1.00 -21.30 11.26
CA TYR A 530 -1.69 -20.65 10.16
C TYR A 530 -3.10 -21.23 9.93
N VAL A 531 -3.20 -22.56 9.82
CA VAL A 531 -4.49 -23.25 9.62
C VAL A 531 -5.40 -23.07 10.84
N ALA A 532 -4.88 -23.21 12.06
CA ALA A 532 -5.64 -22.95 13.28
C ALA A 532 -6.15 -21.48 13.33
N SER A 533 -5.28 -20.54 12.94
CA SER A 533 -5.56 -19.10 12.92
C SER A 533 -6.50 -18.64 11.80
N MET A 534 -6.87 -19.50 10.84
CA MET A 534 -7.93 -19.18 9.88
C MET A 534 -9.32 -19.16 10.50
N GLU A 535 -9.57 -19.95 11.54
CA GLU A 535 -10.89 -19.98 12.17
C GLU A 535 -11.22 -18.66 12.88
N PHE A 536 -12.48 -18.26 12.83
CA PHE A 536 -12.97 -17.12 13.62
C PHE A 536 -13.28 -17.56 15.05
N PRO A 537 -13.11 -16.69 16.07
CA PRO A 537 -13.49 -16.98 17.45
C PRO A 537 -14.95 -17.42 17.68
N GLY A 538 -15.24 -17.88 18.90
CA GLY A 538 -16.60 -18.21 19.37
C GLY A 538 -17.53 -17.00 19.39
N ARG A 539 -18.86 -17.22 19.34
CA ARG A 539 -19.81 -16.10 19.46
C ARG A 539 -19.81 -15.63 20.91
N GLY A 540 -19.54 -14.33 21.14
CA GLY A 540 -19.57 -13.73 22.48
C GLY A 540 -18.39 -14.11 23.38
N GLN A 541 -17.35 -14.75 22.84
CA GLN A 541 -16.08 -14.94 23.55
C GLN A 541 -15.09 -13.87 23.04
N ALA A 542 -14.74 -12.92 23.92
CA ALA A 542 -13.37 -12.41 23.90
C ALA A 542 -12.45 -13.63 24.07
N ALA A 543 -11.29 -13.62 23.41
CA ALA A 543 -10.63 -14.85 22.97
C ALA A 543 -9.87 -15.63 24.07
N ASP A 544 -10.60 -16.11 25.07
CA ASP A 544 -10.17 -17.08 26.06
C ASP A 544 -10.17 -18.50 25.47
N HIS A 545 -9.00 -19.00 25.08
CA HIS A 545 -8.64 -20.40 25.29
C HIS A 545 -7.13 -20.50 25.58
N PRO A 546 -6.72 -21.41 26.49
CA PRO A 546 -5.37 -21.48 27.05
C PRO A 546 -4.34 -22.15 26.14
#